data_AF-A0A7S4DAE1-F1
#
_entry.id   AF-A0A7S4DAE1-F1
#
_cell.length_a   1.000
_cell.length_b   1.000
_cell.length_c   1.000
_cell.angle_alpha   90.00
_cell.angle_beta   90.00
_cell.angle_gamma   90.00
#
_symmetry.space_group_name_H-M   'P 1'
#
loop_
_entity.id
_entity.type
_entity.pdbx_description
1 polymer ?
#
loop_
_entity_poly.entity_id
_entity_poly.type
_entity_poly.pdbx_seq_one_letter_code
_entity_poly.pdbx_strand_id
1 'polypeptide(L)'
;GEVRGLRRVTRHGAFWSLGLAGAGAALGTPWAAEAALFAGPLALAAVCGAHIDYRYRRGIGGVLTPEEEAVTSNIPFGAFFTGHQSFSDLWPEIKQSNAMCAVSVAVLLHLRRLR
;
A
#
# COMPACT_ATOMS: atom_id res chain seq x y z
N GLY A 1 -12.17 12.85 10.86
CA GLY A 1 -11.70 11.96 11.94
C GLY A 1 -10.19 11.90 11.88
N GLU A 2 -9.50 11.75 13.01
CA GLU A 2 -8.04 11.81 13.05
C GLU A 2 -7.41 10.67 12.23
N VAL A 3 -6.64 11.01 11.20
CA VAL A 3 -5.95 10.03 10.35
C VAL A 3 -4.78 9.46 11.14
N ARG A 4 -4.79 8.15 11.40
CA ARG A 4 -3.74 7.46 12.17
C ARG A 4 -3.44 6.08 11.59
N GLY A 5 -2.26 5.56 11.89
CA GLY A 5 -1.80 4.24 11.52
C GLY A 5 -1.78 4.03 10.01
N LEU A 6 -2.22 2.85 9.57
CA LEU A 6 -2.17 2.46 8.16
C LEU A 6 -2.97 3.40 7.25
N ARG A 7 -4.03 4.04 7.75
CA ARG A 7 -4.83 5.01 6.98
C ARG A 7 -4.05 6.27 6.60
N ARG A 8 -2.96 6.60 7.30
CA ARG A 8 -2.03 7.66 6.86
C ARG A 8 -1.37 7.29 5.54
N VAL A 9 -0.97 6.03 5.40
CA VAL A 9 -0.25 5.50 4.24
C VAL A 9 -1.20 5.26 3.06
N THR A 10 -2.31 4.55 3.30
CA THR A 10 -3.33 4.26 2.28
C THR A 10 -4.69 3.97 2.92
N ARG A 11 -5.77 4.37 2.25
CA ARG A 11 -7.14 3.98 2.63
C ARG A 11 -7.39 2.46 2.52
N HIS A 12 -6.67 1.77 1.63
CA HIS A 12 -6.94 0.37 1.26
C HIS A 12 -5.77 -0.56 1.61
N GLY A 13 -5.31 -0.50 2.86
CA GLY A 13 -4.10 -1.20 3.31
C GLY A 13 -4.06 -2.70 3.04
N ALA A 14 -5.18 -3.41 3.22
CA ALA A 14 -5.26 -4.86 2.94
C ALA A 14 -5.12 -5.19 1.45
N PHE A 15 -5.59 -4.31 0.56
CA PHE A 15 -5.47 -4.51 -0.89
C PHE A 15 -4.02 -4.31 -1.30
N TRP A 16 -3.40 -3.25 -0.80
CA TRP A 16 -1.99 -2.96 -1.09
C TRP A 16 -1.03 -3.97 -0.45
N SER A 17 -1.35 -4.59 0.70
CA SER A 17 -0.51 -5.66 1.24
C SER A 17 -0.46 -6.87 0.32
N LEU A 18 -1.61 -7.31 -0.22
CA LEU A 18 -1.66 -8.39 -1.19
C LEU A 18 -1.03 -7.98 -2.53
N GLY A 19 -1.30 -6.76 -2.98
CA GLY A 19 -0.74 -6.20 -4.22
C GLY A 19 0.79 -6.15 -4.20
N LEU A 20 1.39 -5.67 -3.11
CA LEU A 20 2.85 -5.59 -2.96
C LEU A 20 3.50 -6.97 -2.78
N ALA A 21 2.84 -7.89 -2.06
CA ALA A 21 3.31 -9.28 -1.98
C ALA A 21 3.31 -9.96 -3.36
N GLY A 22 2.24 -9.78 -4.12
CA GLY A 22 2.14 -10.25 -5.51
C GLY A 22 3.19 -9.62 -6.42
N ALA A 23 3.41 -8.30 -6.32
CA ALA A 23 4.45 -7.61 -7.07
C ALA A 23 5.84 -8.19 -6.80
N GLY A 24 6.16 -8.50 -5.53
CA GLY A 24 7.41 -9.17 -5.17
C GLY A 24 7.55 -10.57 -5.80
N ALA A 25 6.46 -11.35 -5.83
CA ALA A 25 6.44 -12.66 -6.50
C ALA A 25 6.60 -12.52 -8.02
N ALA A 26 5.93 -11.55 -8.64
CA ALA A 26 6.01 -11.27 -10.07
C ALA A 26 7.43 -10.90 -10.52
N LEU A 27 8.15 -10.11 -9.72
CA LEU A 27 9.54 -9.74 -9.98
C LEU A 27 10.52 -10.92 -9.76
N GLY A 28 10.10 -11.95 -9.03
CA GLY A 28 10.94 -13.10 -8.67
C GLY A 28 10.86 -14.28 -9.64
N THR A 29 9.93 -14.28 -10.59
CA THR A 29 9.70 -15.38 -11.54
C THR A 29 10.31 -15.09 -12.92
N PRO A 30 10.93 -16.09 -13.58
CA PRO A 30 11.41 -15.95 -14.96
C PRO A 30 10.30 -16.09 -16.02
N TRP A 31 9.09 -16.52 -15.64
CA TRP A 31 8.02 -16.83 -16.60
C TRP A 31 7.03 -15.68 -16.71
N ALA A 32 6.84 -15.16 -17.92
CA ALA A 32 5.96 -14.00 -18.18
C ALA A 32 4.50 -14.24 -17.76
N ALA A 33 3.99 -15.46 -17.95
CA ALA A 33 2.61 -15.80 -17.55
C ALA A 33 2.42 -15.76 -16.03
N GLU A 34 3.40 -16.25 -15.27
CA GLU A 34 3.37 -16.21 -13.80
C GLU A 34 3.55 -14.78 -13.29
N ALA A 35 4.44 -14.00 -13.92
CA ALA A 35 4.62 -12.58 -13.62
C ALA A 35 3.31 -11.80 -13.81
N ALA A 36 2.61 -12.04 -14.92
CA ALA A 36 1.32 -11.40 -15.21
C ALA A 36 0.25 -11.78 -14.16
N LEU A 37 0.17 -13.06 -13.78
CA LEU A 37 -0.74 -13.53 -12.74
C LEU A 37 -0.48 -12.83 -11.40
N PHE A 38 0.78 -12.78 -10.96
CA PHE A 38 1.13 -12.18 -9.68
C PHE A 38 1.13 -10.64 -9.66
N ALA A 39 1.22 -9.99 -10.82
CA ALA A 39 0.96 -8.56 -10.94
C ALA A 39 -0.54 -8.21 -10.84
N GLY A 40 -1.44 -9.17 -11.08
CA GLY A 40 -2.89 -8.99 -11.03
C GLY A 40 -3.39 -8.35 -9.73
N PRO A 41 -3.02 -8.84 -8.54
CA PRO A 41 -3.37 -8.23 -7.26
C PRO A 41 -2.94 -6.77 -7.11
N LEU A 42 -1.81 -6.37 -7.69
CA LEU A 42 -1.37 -4.97 -7.68
C LEU A 42 -2.32 -4.08 -8.49
N ALA A 43 -2.72 -4.54 -9.68
CA ALA A 43 -3.70 -3.85 -10.51
C ALA A 43 -5.08 -3.79 -9.82
N LEU A 44 -5.51 -4.88 -9.18
CA LEU A 44 -6.74 -4.91 -8.37
C LEU A 44 -6.69 -3.91 -7.22
N ALA A 45 -5.55 -3.79 -6.52
CA ALA A 45 -5.42 -2.81 -5.43
C ALA A 45 -5.67 -1.38 -5.92
N ALA A 46 -5.09 -1.02 -7.07
CA ALA A 46 -5.31 0.30 -7.66
C ALA A 46 -6.75 0.50 -8.14
N VAL A 47 -7.27 -0.40 -9.00
CA VAL A 47 -8.58 -0.26 -9.65
C VAL A 47 -9.72 -0.43 -8.66
N CYS A 48 -9.71 -1.49 -7.86
CA CYS A 48 -10.78 -1.75 -6.92
C CYS A 48 -10.75 -0.77 -5.74
N GLY A 49 -9.57 -0.31 -5.30
CA GLY A 49 -9.47 0.77 -4.31
C GLY A 49 -10.12 2.06 -4.81
N ALA A 50 -9.83 2.46 -6.06
CA ALA A 50 -10.46 3.62 -6.68
C ALA A 50 -11.97 3.45 -6.86
N HIS A 51 -12.41 2.22 -7.20
CA HIS A 51 -13.83 1.89 -7.31
C HIS A 51 -14.56 1.97 -5.97
N ILE A 52 -13.95 1.46 -4.89
CA ILE A 52 -14.51 1.57 -3.53
C ILE A 52 -14.63 3.04 -3.13
N ASP A 53 -13.59 3.85 -3.33
CA ASP A 53 -13.64 5.30 -3.07
C ASP A 53 -14.79 5.96 -3.85
N TYR A 54 -14.95 5.62 -5.14
CA TYR A 54 -16.06 6.12 -5.95
C TYR A 54 -17.44 5.75 -5.37
N ARG A 55 -17.62 4.51 -4.91
CA ARG A 55 -18.88 4.09 -4.27
C ARG A 55 -19.11 4.81 -2.94
N TYR A 56 -18.07 4.99 -2.14
CA TYR A 56 -18.16 5.63 -0.83
C TYR A 56 -18.45 7.13 -0.93
N ARG A 57 -17.94 7.83 -1.95
CA ARG A 57 -18.34 9.22 -2.26
C ARG A 57 -19.84 9.34 -2.57
N ARG A 58 -20.44 8.27 -3.09
CA ARG A 58 -21.88 8.19 -3.41
C ARG A 58 -22.73 7.63 -2.26
N GLY A 59 -22.12 7.39 -1.09
CA GLY A 59 -22.81 6.81 0.07
C GLY A 59 -23.22 5.34 -0.10
N ILE A 60 -22.56 4.58 -0.99
CA ILE A 60 -22.90 3.18 -1.27
C ILE A 60 -21.89 2.26 -0.60
N GLY A 61 -22.31 1.53 0.45
CA GLY A 61 -21.48 0.52 1.13
C GLY A 61 -20.39 1.08 2.05
N GLY A 62 -20.44 2.38 2.33
CA GLY A 62 -19.49 3.11 3.17
C GLY A 62 -19.58 4.62 2.90
N VAL A 63 -18.74 5.40 3.58
CA VAL A 63 -18.66 6.85 3.43
C VAL A 63 -17.20 7.26 3.34
N LEU A 64 -16.88 8.09 2.34
CA LEU A 64 -15.61 8.79 2.22
C LEU A 64 -15.94 10.28 2.30
N THR A 65 -15.71 10.88 3.47
CA THR A 65 -16.05 12.29 3.66
C THR A 65 -15.05 13.19 2.93
N PRO A 66 -15.45 14.41 2.50
CA PRO A 66 -14.53 15.35 1.88
C PRO A 66 -13.31 15.66 2.75
N GLU A 67 -13.50 15.75 4.07
CA GLU A 67 -12.42 16.02 5.02
C GLU A 67 -11.42 14.87 5.08
N GLU A 68 -11.88 13.62 5.05
CA GLU A 68 -10.99 12.46 5.00
C GLU A 68 -10.26 12.36 3.66
N GLU A 69 -10.99 12.57 2.57
CA GLU A 69 -10.44 12.49 1.22
C GLU A 69 -9.33 13.53 0.99
N ALA A 70 -9.49 14.74 1.54
CA ALA A 70 -8.52 15.82 1.43
C ALA A 70 -7.16 15.52 2.07
N VAL A 71 -7.08 14.57 3.01
CA VAL A 71 -5.84 14.26 3.75
C VAL A 71 -5.37 12.82 3.55
N THR A 72 -6.08 11.97 2.82
CA THR A 72 -5.71 10.56 2.60
C THR A 72 -5.56 10.22 1.12
N SER A 73 -4.98 9.05 0.82
CA SER A 73 -4.85 8.57 -0.56
C SER A 73 -5.18 7.08 -0.66
N ASN A 74 -5.68 6.65 -1.81
CA ASN A 74 -5.70 5.22 -2.15
C ASN A 74 -4.27 4.72 -2.41
N ILE A 75 -3.43 5.49 -3.10
CA ILE A 75 -2.07 5.07 -3.43
C ILE A 75 -1.19 5.16 -2.19
N PRO A 76 -0.43 4.10 -1.83
CA PRO A 76 0.47 4.12 -0.70
C PRO A 76 1.42 5.31 -0.76
N PHE A 77 1.46 6.05 0.35
CA PHE A 77 2.24 7.27 0.53
C PHE A 77 1.85 8.47 -0.37
N GLY A 78 0.82 8.33 -1.21
CA GLY A 78 0.43 9.38 -2.16
C GLY A 78 0.05 10.71 -1.47
N ALA A 79 -0.57 10.65 -0.28
CA ALA A 79 -0.92 11.84 0.49
C ALA A 79 0.33 12.60 1.00
N PHE A 80 1.44 11.91 1.24
CA PHE A 80 2.69 12.54 1.66
C PHE A 80 3.40 13.20 0.48
N PHE A 81 3.48 12.51 -0.66
CA PHE A 81 4.12 13.05 -1.86
C PHE A 81 3.39 14.27 -2.44
N THR A 82 2.11 14.42 -2.14
CA THR A 82 1.29 15.56 -2.55
C THR A 82 1.19 16.66 -1.48
N GLY A 83 1.86 16.50 -0.33
CA GLY A 83 1.90 17.50 0.74
C GLY A 83 0.65 17.55 1.64
N HIS A 84 -0.30 16.63 1.47
CA HIS A 84 -1.51 16.56 2.31
C HIS A 84 -1.25 15.93 3.69
N GLN A 85 -0.11 15.24 3.87
CA GLN A 85 0.37 14.71 5.16
C GLN A 85 1.88 14.89 5.30
N SER A 86 2.36 14.97 6.55
CA SER A 86 3.78 15.06 6.87
C SER A 86 4.36 13.72 7.35
N PHE A 87 5.55 13.37 6.84
CA PHE A 87 6.29 12.20 7.32
C PHE A 87 6.67 12.30 8.81
N SER A 88 6.79 13.52 9.36
CA SER A 88 7.04 13.73 10.79
C SER A 88 5.96 13.10 11.67
N ASP A 89 4.72 13.04 11.17
CA ASP A 89 3.57 12.55 11.92
C ASP A 89 3.48 11.03 11.86
N LEU A 90 4.02 10.43 10.79
CA LEU A 90 4.09 8.99 10.62
C LEU A 90 5.24 8.37 11.41
N TRP A 91 6.37 9.08 11.55
CA TRP A 91 7.59 8.56 12.16
C TRP A 91 7.40 7.96 13.57
N PRO A 92 6.65 8.59 14.50
CA PRO A 92 6.40 8.02 15.83
C PRO A 92 5.49 6.79 15.80
N GLU A 93 4.69 6.60 14.74
CA GLU A 93 3.77 5.48 14.59
C GLU A 93 4.47 4.24 13.99
N ILE A 94 5.61 4.43 13.32
CA ILE A 94 6.39 3.33 12.73
C ILE A 94 7.17 2.61 13.84
N LYS A 95 6.91 1.30 13.99
CA LYS A 95 7.79 0.41 14.74
C LYS A 95 9.05 0.13 13.92
N GLN A 96 10.09 0.94 14.14
CA GLN A 96 11.37 0.85 13.41
C GLN A 96 11.99 -0.54 13.48
N SER A 97 11.88 -1.22 14.63
CA SER A 97 12.37 -2.60 14.80
C SER A 97 11.73 -3.57 13.81
N ASN A 98 10.42 -3.46 13.57
CA ASN A 98 9.70 -4.31 12.63
C ASN A 98 10.12 -4.00 11.18
N ALA A 99 10.23 -2.73 10.84
CA ALA A 99 10.67 -2.30 9.52
C ALA A 99 12.09 -2.78 9.21
N MET A 100 13.03 -2.59 10.15
CA MET A 100 14.40 -3.07 10.02
C MET A 100 14.48 -4.58 9.89
N CYS A 101 13.70 -5.33 10.70
CA CYS A 101 13.67 -6.79 10.62
C CYS A 101 13.18 -7.27 9.24
N ALA A 102 12.07 -6.71 8.75
CA ALA A 102 11.51 -7.06 7.45
C ALA A 102 12.51 -6.77 6.30
N VAL A 103 13.13 -5.59 6.29
CA VAL A 103 14.14 -5.21 5.29
C VAL A 103 15.36 -6.12 5.38
N SER A 104 15.85 -6.40 6.59
CA SER A 104 17.03 -7.26 6.79
C SER A 104 16.78 -8.68 6.29
N VAL A 105 15.61 -9.26 6.59
CA VAL A 105 15.24 -10.59 6.08
C VAL A 105 15.17 -10.59 4.55
N ALA A 106 14.54 -9.58 3.96
CA ALA A 106 14.45 -9.47 2.50
C ALA A 106 15.84 -9.37 1.84
N VAL A 107 16.73 -8.54 2.39
CA VAL A 107 18.11 -8.38 1.91
C VAL A 107 18.89 -9.69 2.05
N LEU A 108 18.84 -10.35 3.21
CA LEU A 108 19.55 -11.61 3.44
C LEU A 108 19.07 -12.72 2.51
N LEU A 109 17.77 -12.81 2.26
CA LEU A 109 17.21 -13.77 1.29
C LEU A 109 17.65 -13.46 -0.14
N HIS A 110 17.72 -12.18 -0.52
CA HIS A 110 18.23 -11.79 -1.84
C HIS A 110 19.71 -12.14 -2.00
N LEU A 111 20.55 -11.77 -1.02
CA LEU A 111 21.99 -12.09 -1.02
C LEU A 111 22.24 -13.59 -1.06
N ARG A 112 21.40 -14.41 -0.39
CA ARG A 112 21.48 -15.87 -0.46
C ARG A 112 21.22 -16.40 -1.87
N ARG A 113 20.35 -15.77 -2.67
CA ARG A 113 20.07 -16.18 -4.06
C ARG A 113 21.20 -15.84 -5.03
N LEU A 114 22.04 -14.86 -4.70
CA LEU A 114 23.18 -14.45 -5.52
C LEU A 114 24.43 -15.31 -5.29
N ARG A 115 24.46 -16.09 -4.21
CA ARG A 115 25.51 -17.07 -3.91
C ARG A 115 25.16 -18.42 -4.50
#